data_AF-A0A497M0B0-F1
#
_entry.id   AF-A0A497M0B0-F1
#
_cell.length_a   1.000
_cell.length_b   1.000
_cell.length_c   1.000
_cell.angle_alpha   90.00
_cell.angle_beta   90.00
_cell.angle_gamma   90.00
#
_symmetry.space_group_name_H-M   'P 1'
#
loop_
_entity.id
_entity.type
_entity.pdbx_description
1 polymer ?
#
loop_
_entity_poly.entity_id
_entity_poly.type
_entity_poly.pdbx_seq_one_letter_code
_entity_poly.pdbx_strand_id
1 'polypeptide(L)' 'MGVERGITRRDERGRIVIPKEYRERLGLRPEQEFLIEIRGDELILKPAVSVETFIEKL' A
#
# COMPACT_ATOMS: atom_id res chain seq x y z
N MET A 1 -3.85 17.65 -7.23
CA MET A 1 -3.28 16.35 -6.84
C MET A 1 -3.29 15.46 -8.07
N GLY A 2 -2.13 15.08 -8.60
CA GLY A 2 -2.06 14.23 -9.79
C GLY A 2 -2.39 12.79 -9.43
N VAL A 3 -3.17 12.11 -10.27
CA VAL A 3 -3.37 10.66 -10.17
C VAL A 3 -2.31 10.02 -11.05
N GLU A 4 -1.45 9.22 -10.45
CA GLU A 4 -0.49 8.40 -11.19
C GLU A 4 -1.01 6.98 -11.30
N ARG A 5 -0.90 6.39 -12.48
CA ARG A 5 -1.39 5.04 -12.78
C ARG A 5 -0.24 4.21 -13.33
N GLY A 6 -0.14 2.99 -12.86
CA GLY A 6 0.73 1.96 -13.40
C GLY A 6 -0.04 0.68 -13.63
N ILE A 7 0.51 -0.21 -14.45
CA ILE A 7 -0.04 -1.54 -14.67
C ILE A 7 0.84 -2.54 -13.93
N THR A 8 0.20 -3.42 -13.18
CA THR A 8 0.82 -4.59 -12.58
C THR A 8 -0.06 -5.81 -12.84
N ARG A 9 0.47 -7.01 -12.62
CA ARG A 9 -0.25 -8.26 -12.84
C ARG A 9 -0.36 -9.01 -11.52
N ARG A 10 -1.50 -9.68 -11.35
CA ARG A 10 -1.71 -10.67 -10.31
C ARG A 10 -1.05 -11.97 -10.75
N ASP A 11 -0.30 -12.61 -9.86
CA ASP A 11 0.22 -13.95 -10.10
C ASP A 11 -0.81 -15.05 -9.78
N GLU A 12 -0.43 -16.31 -9.98
CA GLU A 12 -1.29 -17.49 -9.73
C GLU A 12 -1.71 -17.62 -8.26
N ARG A 13 -0.90 -17.07 -7.33
CA ARG A 13 -1.19 -17.09 -5.89
C ARG A 13 -2.03 -15.90 -5.44
N GLY A 14 -2.44 -15.03 -6.37
CA GLY A 14 -3.24 -13.86 -6.07
C GLY A 14 -2.45 -12.64 -5.61
N ARG A 15 -1.11 -12.67 -5.67
CA ARG A 15 -0.28 -11.55 -5.22
C ARG A 15 -0.16 -10.50 -6.33
N ILE A 16 -0.18 -9.24 -5.94
CA ILE A 16 0.08 -8.11 -6.82
C ILE A 16 1.42 -7.51 -6.44
N VAL A 17 2.31 -7.34 -7.42
CA VAL A 17 3.62 -6.72 -7.19
C VAL A 17 3.49 -5.21 -7.33
N ILE A 18 3.93 -4.47 -6.30
CA ILE A 18 4.08 -3.01 -6.40
C ILE A 18 5.41 -2.72 -7.13
N PRO A 19 5.38 -2.05 -8.30
CA PRO A 19 6.58 -1.65 -9.04
C PRO A 19 7.62 -0.96 -8.16
N LYS A 20 8.90 -1.15 -8.50
CA LYS A 20 10.04 -0.64 -7.73
C LYS A 20 9.95 0.87 -7.51
N GLU A 21 9.66 1.63 -8.56
CA GLU A 21 9.57 3.10 -8.50
C GLU A 21 8.50 3.59 -7.50
N TYR A 22 7.37 2.88 -7.39
CA TYR A 22 6.30 3.22 -6.46
C TYR A 22 6.68 2.85 -5.02
N ARG A 23 7.35 1.70 -4.82
CA ARG A 23 7.84 1.31 -3.49
C ARG A 23 8.85 2.32 -2.94
N GLU A 24 9.81 2.74 -3.76
CA GLU A 24 10.85 3.70 -3.38
C GLU A 24 10.24 5.07 -3.06
N ARG A 25 9.35 5.57 -3.92
CA ARG A 25 8.69 6.86 -3.70
C ARG A 25 7.80 6.88 -2.46
N LEU A 26 7.07 5.79 -2.21
CA LEU A 26 6.20 5.66 -1.04
C LEU A 26 6.94 5.23 0.24
N GLY A 27 8.25 4.95 0.16
CA GLY A 27 9.05 4.49 1.29
C GLY A 27 8.61 3.14 1.86
N LEU A 28 8.08 2.25 1.02
CA LEU A 28 7.57 0.96 1.48
C LEU A 28 8.71 0.03 1.89
N ARG A 29 8.59 -0.57 3.07
CA ARG A 29 9.58 -1.51 3.60
C ARG A 29 9.18 -2.95 3.28
N PRO A 30 10.14 -3.88 3.12
CA PRO A 30 9.84 -5.31 3.12
C PRO A 30 9.04 -5.69 4.36
N GLU A 31 8.12 -6.65 4.20
CA GLU A 31 7.31 -7.20 5.31
C GLU A 31 6.42 -6.17 6.05
N GLN A 32 6.26 -4.97 5.48
CA GLN A 32 5.35 -3.96 6.00
C GLN A 32 3.89 -4.42 5.90
N GLU A 33 3.13 -4.24 6.98
CA GLU A 33 1.70 -4.52 7.02
C GLU A 33 0.87 -3.36 6.46
N PHE A 34 -0.24 -3.71 5.81
CA PHE A 34 -1.18 -2.75 5.23
C PHE A 34 -2.62 -3.12 5.61
N LEU A 35 -3.40 -2.10 5.94
CA LEU A 35 -4.85 -2.18 5.97
C LEU A 35 -5.37 -2.19 4.53
N ILE A 36 -6.26 -3.13 4.25
CA ILE A 36 -6.99 -3.21 2.97
C ILE A 36 -8.36 -2.55 3.18
N GLU A 37 -8.65 -1.54 2.37
CA GLU A 37 -9.94 -0.86 2.35
C GLU A 37 -10.56 -0.96 0.95
N ILE A 38 -11.84 -1.33 0.87
CA ILE A 38 -12.60 -1.40 -0.38
C ILE A 38 -13.51 -0.19 -0.47
N ARG A 39 -13.42 0.58 -1.56
CA ARG A 39 -14.30 1.72 -1.87
C ARG A 39 -14.88 1.57 -3.27
N GLY A 40 -16.12 1.07 -3.34
CA GLY A 40 -16.71 0.72 -4.64
C GLY A 40 -15.86 -0.35 -5.33
N ASP A 41 -15.34 -0.02 -6.51
CA ASP A 41 -14.48 -0.91 -7.31
C ASP A 41 -12.98 -0.69 -7.07
N GLU A 42 -12.61 0.15 -6.09
CA GLU A 42 -11.22 0.44 -5.76
C GLU A 42 -10.76 -0.34 -4.52
N LEU A 43 -9.56 -0.93 -4.60
CA LEU A 43 -8.84 -1.49 -3.46
C LEU A 43 -7.73 -0.51 -3.06
N ILE A 44 -7.81 -0.01 -1.83
CA ILE A 44 -6.88 0.97 -1.26
C ILE A 44 -6.05 0.28 -0.17
N LEU A 45 -4.73 0.39 -0.28
CA LEU A 45 -3.80 -0.07 0.74
C LEU A 45 -3.32 1.12 1.57
N LYS A 46 -3.48 1.06 2.89
CA LYS A 46 -2.94 2.05 3.83
C LYS A 46 -1.93 1.38 4.73
N PRO A 47 -0.77 2.01 5.04
CA PRO A 47 0.14 1.48 6.04
C PRO A 47 -0.62 1.15 7.33
N ALA A 48 -0.45 -0.07 7.84
CA ALA A 48 -0.92 -0.39 9.18
C ALA A 48 0.01 0.32 10.16
N VAL A 49 -0.44 1.46 10.68
CA VAL A 49 0.23 2.10 11.82
C VAL A 49 -0.06 1.25 13.05
N SER A 50 0.98 0.76 13.71
CA SER A 50 0.82 0.14 15.02
C SER A 50 0.30 1.19 16.02
N VAL A 51 -0.41 0.73 17.05
CA VAL A 51 -0.96 1.60 18.12
C VAL A 51 0.13 2.49 18.72
N GLU A 52 1.38 2.03 18.76
CA GLU A 52 2.52 2.80 19.27
C GLU A 52 2.79 4.08 18.46
N THR A 53 2.59 4.07 17.13
CA THR A 53 2.79 5.26 16.29
C THR A 53 1.64 6.28 16.42
N PHE A 54 0.47 5.83 16.88
CA PHE A 54 -0.68 6.71 17.09
C PHE A 54 -0.52 7.56 18.36
N ILE A 55 0.14 7.03 19.39
CA ILE A 55 0.33 7.72 20.68
C ILE A 55 1.36 8.86 20.59
N GLU A 56 2.35 8.78 19.69
CA GLU A 56 3.33 9.88 19.48
C GLU A 56 2.76 11.11 18.75
N LYS A 57 1.54 11.04 18.22
CA LYS A 57 0.88 12.16 17.51
C LYS A 57 -0.23 12.84 18.32
N LEU A 58 -0.37 12.51 19.60
CA LEU A 58 -1.20 13.21 20.60
C LEU A 58 -0.33 14.11 21.48
#